data_AF-A0A2H0QN82-F1
#
_entry.id   AF-A0A2H0QN82-F1
#
_cell.length_a   1.000
_cell.length_b   1.000
_cell.length_c   1.000
_cell.angle_alpha   90.00
_cell.angle_beta   90.00
_cell.angle_gamma   90.00
#
_symmetry.space_group_name_H-M   'P 1'
#
loop_
_entity.id
_entity.type
_entity.pdbx_description
1 polymer ?
#
loop_
_entity_poly.entity_id
_entity_poly.type
_entity_poly.pdbx_seq_one_letter_code
_entity_poly.pdbx_strand_id
1 'polypeptide(L)'
;MNSDQNKVQVMRTLWGALLMSHCLFIYLTINYLHSESAVGPDDMMMKILPFMAFIAAIASFWINRKAQVQKTFDQYFVFSILSCALAESVHIFGIVGIVLSLPLNYYFSFAASGIALHLYYFPRKYPAE
;
A
#
# COMPACT_ATOMS: atom_id res chain seq x y z
N MET A 1 -31.50 3.31 3.20
CA MET A 1 -30.30 2.84 2.47
C MET A 1 -30.31 1.33 2.45
N ASN A 2 -30.00 0.73 1.30
CA ASN A 2 -29.96 -0.72 1.15
C ASN A 2 -28.76 -1.30 1.92
N SER A 3 -28.86 -2.51 2.49
CA SER A 3 -27.78 -3.13 3.29
C SER A 3 -26.43 -3.15 2.57
N ASP A 4 -26.44 -3.38 1.26
CA ASP A 4 -25.23 -3.43 0.44
C ASP A 4 -24.61 -2.06 0.16
N GLN A 5 -25.43 -1.00 0.14
CA GLN A 5 -24.92 0.38 0.02
C GLN A 5 -24.13 0.76 1.28
N ASN A 6 -24.60 0.37 2.46
CA ASN A 6 -23.89 0.59 3.72
C ASN A 6 -22.54 -0.14 3.73
N LYS A 7 -22.51 -1.41 3.30
CA LYS A 7 -21.30 -2.22 3.22
C LYS A 7 -20.23 -1.61 2.30
N VAL A 8 -20.63 -1.18 1.10
CA VAL A 8 -19.72 -0.52 0.15
C VAL A 8 -19.23 0.82 0.69
N GLN A 9 -20.08 1.58 1.40
CA GLN A 9 -19.67 2.83 2.02
C GLN A 9 -18.62 2.61 3.12
N VAL A 10 -18.80 1.61 3.99
CA VAL A 10 -17.80 1.23 5.00
C VAL A 10 -16.46 0.90 4.34
N MET A 11 -16.48 0.10 3.26
CA MET A 11 -15.29 -0.23 2.49
C MET A 11 -14.59 1.01 1.92
N ARG A 12 -15.35 1.96 1.36
CA ARG A 12 -14.79 3.22 0.83
C ARG A 12 -14.18 4.08 1.92
N THR A 13 -14.82 4.17 3.08
CA THR A 13 -14.30 4.92 4.22
C THR A 13 -12.97 4.33 4.70
N LEU A 14 -12.90 3.00 4.86
CA LEU A 14 -11.66 2.32 5.27
C LEU A 14 -10.57 2.45 4.20
N TRP A 15 -10.92 2.26 2.93
CA TRP A 15 -10.00 2.47 1.81
C TRP A 15 -9.43 3.89 1.80
N GLY A 16 -10.28 4.91 2.02
CA GLY A 16 -9.86 6.31 2.09
C GLY A 16 -8.97 6.60 3.30
N ALA A 17 -9.27 6.01 4.46
CA ALA A 17 -8.43 6.11 5.65
C ALA A 17 -7.03 5.53 5.41
N LEU A 18 -6.94 4.38 4.74
CA LEU A 18 -5.66 3.79 4.35
C LEU A 18 -4.95 4.61 3.26
N LEU A 19 -5.67 5.22 2.31
CA LEU A 19 -5.03 6.11 1.33
C LEU A 19 -4.39 7.34 2.01
N MET A 20 -5.00 7.84 3.09
CA MET A 20 -4.49 8.98 3.85
C MET A 20 -3.12 8.70 4.48
N SER A 21 -2.81 7.45 4.82
CA SER A 21 -1.47 7.10 5.34
C SER A 21 -0.39 7.32 4.29
N HIS A 22 -0.65 7.05 3.00
CA HIS A 22 0.29 7.35 1.93
C HIS A 22 0.58 8.85 1.84
N CYS A 23 -0.46 9.69 1.95
CA CYS A 23 -0.29 11.14 1.99
C CYS A 23 0.55 11.58 3.19
N LEU A 24 0.27 11.02 4.38
CA LEU A 24 1.02 11.30 5.60
C LEU A 24 2.49 10.90 5.45
N PHE A 25 2.78 9.74 4.88
CA PHE A 25 4.14 9.26 4.68
C PHE A 25 4.94 10.09 3.68
N ILE A 26 4.30 10.57 2.60
CA ILE A 26 4.92 11.53 1.67
C ILE A 26 5.26 12.82 2.41
N TYR A 27 4.31 13.36 3.19
CA TYR A 27 4.52 14.57 3.97
C TYR A 27 5.69 14.41 4.95
N LEU A 28 5.70 13.33 5.73
CA LEU A 28 6.77 13.05 6.70
C LEU A 28 8.13 12.90 6.01
N THR A 29 8.16 12.22 4.87
CA THR A 29 9.38 12.05 4.06
C THR A 29 9.95 13.39 3.60
N ILE A 30 9.13 14.27 3.03
CA ILE A 30 9.58 15.60 2.55
C ILE A 30 10.18 16.42 3.69
N ASN A 31 9.61 16.32 4.90
CA ASN A 31 10.13 16.99 6.08
C ASN A 31 11.42 16.35 6.61
N TYR A 32 11.53 15.03 6.58
CA TYR A 32 12.72 14.29 7.03
C TYR A 32 13.95 14.55 6.13
N LEU A 33 13.75 14.73 4.82
CA LEU A 33 14.84 15.02 3.88
C LEU A 33 15.57 16.35 4.13
N HIS A 34 15.00 17.22 4.98
CA HIS A 34 15.67 18.44 5.42
C HIS A 34 16.64 18.22 6.59
N SER A 35 16.63 17.04 7.23
CA SER A 35 17.51 16.69 8.35
C SER A 35 18.49 15.56 8.00
N GLU A 36 19.76 15.93 7.86
CA GLU A 36 20.96 15.09 8.00
C GLU A 36 21.47 14.19 6.84
N SER A 37 22.69 14.55 6.39
CA SER A 37 23.99 13.86 6.50
C SER A 37 24.08 12.34 6.35
N ALA A 38 24.78 11.94 5.26
CA ALA A 38 24.86 10.60 4.70
C ALA A 38 25.85 9.65 5.41
N VAL A 39 25.33 8.51 5.88
CA VAL A 39 26.06 7.23 5.85
C VAL A 39 25.71 6.56 4.51
N GLY A 40 26.72 6.08 3.78
CA GLY A 40 26.51 5.46 2.47
C GLY A 40 25.63 4.20 2.58
N PRO A 41 24.77 3.92 1.56
CA PRO A 41 23.83 2.81 1.62
C PRO A 41 24.55 1.45 1.60
N ASP A 42 24.10 0.53 2.46
CA ASP A 42 24.52 -0.87 2.46
C ASP A 42 24.03 -1.58 1.19
N ASP A 43 24.94 -2.16 0.41
CA ASP A 43 24.65 -2.88 -0.84
C ASP A 43 23.69 -4.06 -0.64
N MET A 44 23.71 -4.68 0.53
CA MET A 44 22.76 -5.73 0.88
C MET A 44 21.33 -5.17 1.03
N MET A 45 21.18 -4.01 1.67
CA MET A 45 19.88 -3.34 1.84
C MET A 45 19.31 -2.85 0.52
N MET A 46 20.17 -2.37 -0.39
CA MET A 46 19.78 -1.99 -1.75
C MET A 46 19.18 -3.14 -2.58
N LYS A 47 19.42 -4.39 -2.20
CA LYS A 47 18.88 -5.58 -2.87
C LYS A 47 17.66 -6.17 -2.14
N ILE A 48 17.73 -6.27 -0.81
CA ILE A 48 16.68 -6.89 0.00
C ILE A 48 15.39 -6.05 -0.04
N LEU A 49 15.48 -4.73 0.12
CA LEU A 49 14.29 -3.89 0.20
C LEU A 49 13.46 -3.89 -1.09
N PRO A 50 14.04 -3.69 -2.30
CA PRO A 50 13.27 -3.82 -3.53
C PRO A 50 12.68 -5.21 -3.73
N PHE A 51 13.41 -6.27 -3.35
CA PHE A 51 12.91 -7.64 -3.46
C PHE A 51 11.69 -7.88 -2.56
N MET A 52 11.74 -7.43 -1.30
CA MET A 52 10.62 -7.54 -0.37
C MET A 52 9.42 -6.69 -0.81
N ALA A 53 9.67 -5.46 -1.27
CA ALA A 53 8.64 -4.58 -1.83
C ALA A 53 7.97 -5.21 -3.07
N PHE A 54 8.75 -5.86 -3.93
CA PHE A 54 8.24 -6.58 -5.09
C PHE A 54 7.37 -7.77 -4.70
N ILE A 55 7.80 -8.59 -3.74
CA ILE A 55 6.99 -9.71 -3.22
C ILE A 55 5.68 -9.19 -2.62
N ALA A 56 5.74 -8.12 -1.82
CA ALA A 56 4.55 -7.52 -1.22
C ALA A 56 3.59 -7.00 -2.30
N ALA A 57 4.09 -6.34 -3.35
CA ALA A 57 3.29 -5.87 -4.48
C ALA A 57 2.60 -7.02 -5.23
N ILE A 58 3.33 -8.11 -5.51
CA ILE A 58 2.75 -9.31 -6.14
C ILE A 58 1.69 -9.94 -5.25
N ALA A 59 2.01 -10.17 -3.97
CA ALA A 59 1.09 -10.78 -3.02
C ALA A 59 -0.19 -9.94 -2.88
N SER A 60 -0.04 -8.62 -2.78
CA SER A 60 -1.13 -7.64 -2.77
C SER A 60 -2.05 -7.81 -3.98
N PHE A 61 -1.47 -7.87 -5.18
CA PHE A 61 -2.23 -8.03 -6.42
C PHE A 61 -2.98 -9.37 -6.49
N TRP A 62 -2.31 -10.46 -6.13
CA TRP A 62 -2.92 -11.79 -6.09
C TRP A 62 -4.05 -11.90 -5.07
N ILE A 63 -3.86 -11.32 -3.88
CA ILE A 63 -4.88 -11.30 -2.83
C ILE A 63 -6.08 -10.45 -3.26
N ASN A 64 -5.86 -9.32 -3.92
CA ASN A 64 -6.97 -8.52 -4.44
C ASN A 64 -7.77 -9.29 -5.49
N ARG A 65 -7.11 -10.00 -6.43
CA ARG A 65 -7.81 -10.87 -7.39
C ARG A 65 -8.65 -11.94 -6.69
N LYS A 66 -8.12 -12.54 -5.62
CA LYS A 66 -8.90 -13.47 -4.78
C LYS A 66 -10.09 -12.78 -4.12
N ALA A 67 -9.96 -11.54 -3.65
CA ALA A 67 -11.08 -10.78 -3.09
C ALA A 67 -12.25 -10.66 -4.09
N GLN A 68 -11.95 -10.36 -5.36
CA GLN A 68 -12.98 -10.13 -6.38
C GLN A 68 -13.83 -11.37 -6.73
N VAL A 69 -13.41 -12.57 -6.37
CA VAL A 69 -14.14 -13.82 -6.65
C VAL A 69 -14.85 -14.42 -5.43
N GLN A 70 -14.83 -13.71 -4.29
CA GLN A 70 -15.46 -14.21 -3.06
C GLN A 70 -16.98 -14.08 -3.11
N LYS A 71 -17.67 -15.11 -2.62
CA LYS A 71 -19.14 -15.18 -2.60
C LYS A 71 -19.78 -14.52 -1.38
N THR A 72 -19.01 -14.25 -0.33
CA THR A 72 -19.51 -13.60 0.89
C THR A 72 -18.82 -12.28 1.13
N PHE A 73 -19.56 -11.34 1.73
CA PHE A 73 -19.05 -10.01 2.03
C PHE A 73 -17.86 -10.07 2.98
N ASP A 74 -17.93 -10.92 4.00
CA ASP A 74 -16.88 -11.01 5.02
C ASP A 74 -15.55 -11.48 4.42
N GLN A 75 -15.59 -12.47 3.50
CA GLN A 75 -14.40 -12.92 2.79
C GLN A 75 -13.87 -11.82 1.86
N TYR A 76 -14.73 -11.19 1.07
CA TYR A 76 -14.35 -10.06 0.22
C TYR A 76 -13.70 -8.93 1.03
N PHE A 77 -14.29 -8.58 2.18
CA PHE A 77 -13.82 -7.55 3.09
C PHE A 77 -12.41 -7.87 3.59
N VAL A 78 -12.22 -9.06 4.15
CA VAL A 78 -10.92 -9.50 4.69
C VAL A 78 -9.82 -9.46 3.63
N PHE A 79 -10.07 -10.05 2.45
CA PHE A 79 -9.07 -10.05 1.38
C PHE A 79 -8.82 -8.64 0.82
N SER A 80 -9.84 -7.79 0.74
CA SER A 80 -9.68 -6.41 0.27
C SER A 80 -8.82 -5.59 1.21
N ILE A 81 -9.08 -5.64 2.52
CA ILE A 81 -8.25 -4.97 3.53
C ILE A 81 -6.83 -5.53 3.53
N LEU A 82 -6.66 -6.85 3.43
CA LEU A 82 -5.33 -7.46 3.35
C LEU A 82 -4.55 -7.02 2.11
N SER A 83 -5.21 -6.90 0.95
CA SER A 83 -4.56 -6.35 -0.25
C SER A 83 -4.15 -4.88 -0.07
N CYS A 84 -4.99 -4.06 0.56
CA CYS A 84 -4.64 -2.67 0.85
C CYS A 84 -3.44 -2.57 1.80
N ALA A 85 -3.43 -3.34 2.89
CA ALA A 85 -2.32 -3.37 3.84
C ALA A 85 -0.99 -3.80 3.19
N LEU A 86 -1.02 -4.76 2.26
CA LEU A 86 0.16 -5.16 1.51
C LEU A 86 0.63 -4.07 0.54
N ALA A 87 -0.27 -3.40 -0.17
CA ALA A 87 0.09 -2.23 -0.99
C ALA A 87 0.71 -1.10 -0.15
N GLU A 88 0.18 -0.88 1.06
CA GLU A 88 0.70 0.09 2.02
C GLU A 88 2.12 -0.29 2.49
N SER A 89 2.37 -1.58 2.73
CA SER A 89 3.70 -2.09 3.10
C SER A 89 4.77 -1.82 2.04
N VAL A 90 4.40 -1.79 0.75
CA VAL A 90 5.32 -1.37 -0.33
C VAL A 90 5.82 0.04 -0.08
N HIS A 91 4.94 0.96 0.31
CA HIS A 91 5.32 2.33 0.66
C HIS A 91 6.18 2.37 1.92
N ILE A 92 5.84 1.58 2.95
CA ILE A 92 6.63 1.46 4.18
C ILE A 92 8.07 1.03 3.87
N PHE A 93 8.31 0.10 2.94
CA PHE A 93 9.68 -0.25 2.52
C PHE A 93 10.44 0.94 1.92
N GLY A 94 9.75 1.89 1.28
CA GLY A 94 10.35 3.16 0.84
C GLY A 94 10.78 4.03 2.01
N ILE A 95 9.94 4.16 3.03
CA ILE A 95 10.25 4.92 4.24
C ILE A 95 11.45 4.30 4.96
N VAL A 96 11.45 2.97 5.11
CA VAL A 96 12.59 2.24 5.68
C VAL A 96 13.84 2.48 4.83
N GLY A 97 13.71 2.49 3.51
CA GLY A 97 14.80 2.86 2.60
C GLY A 97 15.39 4.23 2.92
N ILE A 98 14.56 5.25 3.14
CA ILE A 98 15.03 6.60 3.51
C ILE A 98 15.77 6.59 4.85
N VAL A 99 15.22 5.91 5.86
CA VAL A 99 15.86 5.79 7.18
C VAL A 99 17.23 5.11 7.06
N LEU A 100 17.38 4.19 6.11
CA LEU A 100 18.65 3.52 5.79
C LEU A 100 19.50 4.29 4.77
N SER A 101 19.20 5.57 4.51
CA SER A 101 19.93 6.42 3.56
C SER A 101 19.98 5.89 2.13
N LEU A 102 18.96 5.13 1.70
CA LEU A 102 18.83 4.71 0.30
C LEU A 102 18.54 5.91 -0.61
N PRO A 103 18.96 5.83 -1.88
CA PRO A 103 18.66 6.87 -2.87
C PRO A 103 17.15 7.14 -3.01
N LEU A 104 16.78 8.42 -3.09
CA LEU A 104 15.39 8.88 -3.11
C LEU A 104 14.53 8.30 -4.24
N ASN A 105 15.14 7.95 -5.37
CA ASN A 105 14.44 7.29 -6.47
C ASN A 105 13.82 5.95 -6.05
N TYR A 106 14.43 5.20 -5.12
CA TYR A 106 13.83 3.98 -4.57
C TYR A 106 12.56 4.29 -3.77
N TYR A 107 12.63 5.31 -2.90
CA TYR A 107 11.46 5.77 -2.15
C TYR A 107 10.30 6.13 -3.08
N PHE A 108 10.54 7.03 -4.05
CA PHE A 108 9.47 7.46 -4.96
C PHE A 108 8.92 6.31 -5.79
N SER A 109 9.77 5.36 -6.19
CA SER A 109 9.33 4.15 -6.91
C SER A 109 8.40 3.29 -6.04
N PHE A 110 8.74 3.09 -4.78
CA PHE A 110 7.93 2.28 -3.86
C PHE A 110 6.65 3.00 -3.42
N ALA A 111 6.73 4.28 -3.11
CA ALA A 111 5.58 5.11 -2.78
C ALA A 111 4.58 5.15 -3.94
N ALA A 112 5.05 5.42 -5.17
CA ALA A 112 4.22 5.42 -6.37
C ALA A 112 3.59 4.05 -6.63
N SER A 113 4.34 2.96 -6.46
CA SER A 113 3.82 1.60 -6.64
C SER A 113 2.75 1.24 -5.62
N GLY A 114 2.97 1.56 -4.34
CA GLY A 114 1.99 1.34 -3.28
C GLY A 114 0.71 2.13 -3.52
N ILE A 115 0.82 3.43 -3.86
CA ILE A 115 -0.33 4.28 -4.19
C ILE A 115 -1.06 3.74 -5.42
N ALA A 116 -0.34 3.35 -6.48
CA ALA A 116 -0.95 2.82 -7.70
C ALA A 116 -1.76 1.55 -7.44
N LEU A 117 -1.21 0.62 -6.64
CA LEU A 117 -1.95 -0.59 -6.21
C LEU A 117 -3.18 -0.22 -5.39
N HIS A 118 -3.04 0.70 -4.42
CA HIS A 118 -4.14 1.14 -3.57
C HIS A 118 -5.27 1.78 -4.37
N LEU A 119 -4.94 2.66 -5.32
CA LEU A 119 -5.88 3.28 -6.24
C LEU A 119 -6.56 2.25 -7.16
N TYR A 120 -5.81 1.25 -7.63
CA TYR A 120 -6.34 0.16 -8.44
C TYR A 120 -7.38 -0.68 -7.66
N TYR A 121 -7.24 -0.82 -6.34
CA TYR A 121 -8.16 -1.58 -5.48
C TYR A 121 -9.41 -0.81 -5.02
N PHE A 122 -9.70 0.34 -5.62
CA PHE A 122 -10.84 1.16 -5.19
C PHE A 122 -12.17 0.36 -5.13
N PRO A 123 -12.86 0.34 -3.97
CA PRO A 123 -14.08 -0.45 -3.79
C PRO A 123 -15.28 0.20 -4.50
N ARG A 124 -15.46 -0.18 -5.77
CA ARG A 124 -16.57 0.30 -6.62
C ARG A 124 -17.90 -0.32 -6.22
N LYS A 125 -17.95 -1.65 -6.15
CA LYS A 125 -19.13 -2.48 -5.86
C LYS A 125 -18.67 -3.77 -5.16
N TYR A 126 -19.53 -4.36 -4.34
CA TYR A 126 -19.33 -5.71 -3.83
C TYR A 126 -19.67 -6.71 -4.95
N PRO A 127 -18.79 -7.70 -5.25
CA PRO A 127 -19.10 -8.79 -6.17
C PRO A 127 -20.05 -9.80 -5.49
N ALA A 128 -21.28 -9.40 -5.21
CA ALA A 128 -22.39 -10.34 -5.21
C ALA A 128 -23.17 -10.13 -6.50
N GLU A 129 -23.45 -11.27 -7.14
CA GLU A 129 -24.12 -11.49 -8.43
C GLU A 129 -25.01 -10.35 -8.95
#